data_AF-A0A7R7CPR4-F1
#
_entry.id   AF-A0A7R7CPR4-F1
#
_cell.length_a   1.000
_cell.length_b   1.000
_cell.length_c   1.000
_cell.angle_alpha   90.00
_cell.angle_beta   90.00
_cell.angle_gamma   90.00
#
_symmetry.space_group_name_H-M   'P 1'
#
loop_
_entity.id
_entity.type
_entity.pdbx_description
1 polymer ?
#
loop_
_entity_poly.entity_id
_entity_poly.type
_entity_poly.pdbx_seq_one_letter_code
_entity_poly.pdbx_strand_id
1 'polypeptide(L)'
;MTGAFVTRDGSPWTPHYLTAIDGATCIGCGRCFKVCSREVMHLHGVDDAGEILGICAGEDDDFDGELNRMVMIVDHAGRCIGCGACGRVCPKNCQSHLAADQLAA
;
A
#
# COMPACT_ATOMS: atom_id res chain seq x y z
N MET A 1 20.19 -16.26 2.91
CA MET A 1 20.89 -15.50 3.97
C MET A 1 19.86 -14.69 4.73
N THR A 2 19.44 -15.15 5.89
CA THR A 2 18.64 -14.38 6.86
C THR A 2 19.60 -13.59 7.73
N GLY A 3 20.01 -12.40 7.28
CA GLY A 3 20.76 -11.47 8.11
C GLY A 3 19.86 -10.91 9.21
N ALA A 4 20.43 -10.61 10.38
CA ALA A 4 19.71 -9.90 11.44
C ALA A 4 19.27 -8.52 10.93
N PHE A 5 17.99 -8.20 11.09
CA PHE A 5 17.47 -6.88 10.75
C PHE A 5 17.88 -5.87 11.84
N VAL A 6 18.63 -4.86 11.43
CA VAL A 6 19.16 -3.82 12.33
C VAL A 6 18.96 -2.43 11.72
N THR A 7 18.83 -1.43 12.58
CA THR A 7 18.90 -0.01 12.21
C THR A 7 20.35 0.41 11.94
N ARG A 8 20.53 1.68 11.54
CA ARG A 8 21.85 2.28 11.28
C ARG A 8 22.80 2.24 12.49
N ASP A 9 22.27 2.31 13.71
CA ASP A 9 23.06 2.26 14.95
C ASP A 9 23.26 0.82 15.49
N GLY A 10 22.76 -0.18 14.77
CA GLY A 10 22.88 -1.59 15.15
C GLY A 10 21.81 -2.07 16.12
N SER A 11 20.85 -1.22 16.52
CA SER A 11 19.71 -1.67 17.32
C SER A 11 18.79 -2.59 16.52
N PRO A 12 18.13 -3.58 17.18
CA PRO A 12 17.26 -4.52 16.49
C PRO A 12 16.06 -3.79 15.89
N TRP A 13 15.71 -4.13 14.65
CA TRP A 13 14.54 -3.60 13.97
C TRP A 13 13.84 -4.70 13.19
N THR A 14 12.54 -4.90 13.38
CA THR A 14 11.77 -5.87 12.59
C THR A 14 10.98 -5.15 11.51
N PRO A 15 11.27 -5.35 10.21
CA PRO A 15 10.45 -4.80 9.13
C PRO A 15 9.03 -5.35 9.20
N HIS A 16 8.05 -4.49 8.88
CA HIS A 16 6.63 -4.85 8.77
C HIS A 16 6.16 -4.61 7.35
N TYR A 17 6.09 -5.67 6.55
CA TYR A 17 5.76 -5.59 5.13
C TYR A 17 4.27 -5.44 4.92
N LEU A 18 3.87 -4.47 4.10
CA LEU A 18 2.49 -4.36 3.60
C LEU A 18 2.14 -5.59 2.78
N THR A 19 1.11 -6.32 3.20
CA THR A 19 0.64 -7.56 2.54
C THR A 19 -0.69 -7.38 1.84
N ALA A 20 -1.57 -6.52 2.37
CA ALA A 20 -2.88 -6.28 1.78
C ALA A 20 -3.40 -4.87 2.11
N ILE A 21 -4.29 -4.38 1.26
CA ILE A 21 -5.10 -3.20 1.49
C ILE A 21 -6.55 -3.60 1.27
N ASP A 22 -7.41 -3.34 2.25
CA ASP A 22 -8.84 -3.58 2.12
C ASP A 22 -9.49 -2.48 1.26
N GLY A 23 -9.82 -2.83 0.01
CA GLY A 23 -10.49 -1.95 -0.94
C GLY A 23 -11.90 -1.53 -0.51
N ALA A 24 -12.58 -2.29 0.35
CA ALA A 24 -13.91 -1.92 0.84
C ALA A 24 -13.84 -0.74 1.82
N THR A 25 -12.79 -0.70 2.64
CA THR A 25 -12.57 0.34 3.66
C THR A 25 -11.71 1.50 3.16
N CYS A 26 -10.90 1.28 2.12
CA CYS A 26 -10.07 2.31 1.50
C CYS A 26 -10.93 3.40 0.84
N ILE A 27 -10.50 4.65 1.00
CA ILE A 27 -11.21 5.85 0.49
C ILE A 27 -10.39 6.61 -0.56
N GLY A 28 -9.33 6.00 -1.10
CA GLY A 28 -8.53 6.64 -2.16
C GLY A 28 -7.78 7.91 -1.75
N CYS A 29 -7.58 8.21 -0.45
CA CYS A 29 -7.02 9.50 -0.02
C CYS A 29 -5.54 9.77 -0.40
N GLY A 30 -4.83 8.81 -0.99
CA GLY A 30 -3.46 8.97 -1.51
C GLY A 30 -2.34 9.19 -0.49
N ARG A 31 -2.63 9.36 0.81
CA ARG A 31 -1.60 9.65 1.85
C ARG A 31 -0.52 8.57 1.93
N CYS A 32 -0.93 7.31 1.82
CA CYS A 32 -0.03 6.18 1.91
C CYS A 32 0.87 6.02 0.67
N PHE A 33 0.39 6.42 -0.51
CA PHE A 33 1.23 6.53 -1.72
C PHE A 33 2.26 7.65 -1.56
N LYS A 34 1.83 8.86 -1.15
CA LYS A 34 2.72 10.01 -0.97
C LYS A 34 3.85 9.79 0.03
N VAL A 35 3.63 9.00 1.07
CA VAL A 35 4.68 8.70 2.08
C VAL A 35 5.58 7.51 1.69
N CYS A 36 5.17 6.72 0.70
CA CYS A 36 5.90 5.52 0.30
C CYS A 36 7.06 5.90 -0.63
N SER A 37 8.29 5.86 -0.10
CA SER A 37 9.52 6.11 -0.88
C SER A 37 9.88 5.02 -1.89
N ARG A 38 9.01 4.03 -2.08
CA ARG A 38 9.27 2.80 -2.85
C ARG A 38 8.17 2.48 -3.86
N GLU A 39 7.13 3.30 -3.97
CA GLU A 39 6.03 3.13 -4.93
C GLU A 39 5.43 1.70 -4.88
N VAL A 40 5.15 1.23 -3.66
CA VAL A 40 4.63 -0.14 -3.43
C VAL A 40 3.17 -0.27 -3.88
N MET A 41 2.42 0.82 -3.85
CA MET A 41 0.99 0.87 -4.13
C MET A 41 0.61 2.12 -4.92
N HIS A 42 -0.43 2.07 -5.74
CA HIS A 42 -0.98 3.23 -6.45
C HIS A 42 -2.49 3.37 -6.25
N LEU A 43 -3.01 4.56 -6.57
CA LEU A 43 -4.46 4.77 -6.68
C LEU A 43 -4.97 4.05 -7.93
N HIS A 44 -6.07 3.33 -7.78
CA HIS A 44 -6.81 2.76 -8.89
C HIS A 44 -8.26 3.22 -8.84
N GLY A 45 -8.84 3.44 -10.01
CA GLY A 45 -10.26 3.65 -10.21
C GLY A 45 -11.00 2.33 -10.08
N VAL A 46 -12.19 2.37 -9.49
CA VAL A 46 -13.11 1.24 -9.43
C VAL A 46 -14.51 1.66 -9.81
N ASP A 47 -15.23 0.73 -10.44
CA ASP A 47 -16.62 0.94 -10.84
C ASP A 47 -17.63 0.66 -9.71
N ASP A 48 -18.92 0.67 -10.05
CA ASP A 48 -20.02 0.35 -9.13
C ASP A 48 -20.05 -1.13 -8.69
N ALA A 49 -19.49 -2.03 -9.50
CA ALA A 49 -19.36 -3.45 -9.17
C ALA A 49 -18.13 -3.74 -8.30
N GLY A 50 -17.19 -2.79 -8.20
CA GLY A 50 -15.91 -2.93 -7.51
C GLY A 50 -14.80 -3.50 -8.38
N GLU A 51 -14.98 -3.56 -9.70
CA GLU A 51 -13.96 -3.96 -10.66
C GLU A 51 -12.91 -2.86 -10.80
N ILE A 52 -11.65 -3.27 -11.00
CA ILE A 52 -10.52 -2.35 -11.11
C ILE A 52 -10.44 -1.84 -12.55
N LEU A 53 -10.64 -0.53 -12.72
CA LEU A 53 -10.58 0.12 -14.03
C LEU A 53 -9.14 0.42 -14.46
N GLY A 54 -8.25 0.70 -13.50
CA GLY A 54 -6.82 0.93 -13.73
C GLY A 54 -6.24 2.01 -12.82
N ILE A 55 -4.95 2.30 -13.01
CA ILE A 55 -4.21 3.29 -12.21
C ILE A 55 -4.71 4.71 -12.53
N CYS A 56 -5.03 5.50 -11.50
CA CYS A 56 -5.29 6.93 -11.64
C CYS A 56 -3.95 7.69 -11.58
N ALA A 57 -3.42 8.07 -12.74
CA ALA A 57 -2.18 8.82 -12.93
C ALA A 57 -2.39 10.34 -13.03
N GLY A 58 -3.63 10.84 -13.10
CA GLY A 58 -3.90 12.28 -13.21
C GLY A 58 -5.35 12.71 -12.96
N GLU A 59 -5.62 14.00 -13.13
CA GLU A 59 -6.97 14.59 -13.05
C GLU A 59 -7.82 14.32 -14.30
N ASP A 60 -7.19 13.85 -15.39
CA ASP A 60 -7.81 13.61 -16.70
C ASP A 60 -8.20 12.13 -16.94
N ASP A 61 -8.06 11.26 -15.95
CA ASP A 61 -8.46 9.85 -16.05
C ASP A 61 -9.99 9.71 -15.90
N ASP A 62 -10.71 10.09 -16.95
CA ASP A 62 -12.13 9.83 -17.10
C ASP A 62 -12.30 8.43 -17.68
N PHE A 63 -12.54 7.44 -16.81
CA PHE A 63 -12.74 6.04 -17.18
C PHE A 63 -14.09 5.83 -17.88
N ASP A 64 -14.34 6.56 -18.97
CA ASP A 64 -15.58 6.56 -19.77
C ASP A 64 -16.87 6.72 -18.92
N GLY A 65 -16.79 7.46 -17.81
CA GLY A 65 -17.88 7.61 -16.84
C GLY A 65 -18.16 6.37 -15.95
N GLU A 66 -17.37 5.30 -16.05
CA GLU A 66 -17.47 4.09 -15.22
C GLU A 66 -16.82 4.29 -13.83
N LEU A 67 -16.05 5.36 -13.63
CA LEU A 67 -15.40 5.67 -12.36
C LEU A 67 -16.43 5.98 -11.26
N ASN A 68 -16.52 5.09 -10.27
CA ASN A 68 -17.33 5.32 -9.07
C ASN A 68 -16.49 5.89 -7.92
N ARG A 69 -15.39 5.22 -7.58
CA ARG A 69 -14.50 5.65 -6.49
C ARG A 69 -13.06 5.25 -6.77
N MET A 70 -12.15 5.72 -5.92
CA MET A 70 -10.74 5.34 -5.98
C MET A 70 -10.34 4.55 -4.74
N VAL A 71 -9.52 3.52 -4.95
CA VAL A 71 -8.95 2.69 -3.88
C VAL A 71 -7.45 2.55 -4.08
N MET A 72 -6.75 2.14 -3.03
CA MET A 72 -5.30 1.92 -3.09
C MET A 72 -5.04 0.43 -3.29
N ILE A 73 -4.19 0.07 -4.26
CA ILE A 73 -3.85 -1.32 -4.59
C ILE A 73 -2.34 -1.52 -4.50
N VAL A 74 -1.91 -2.68 -4.02
CA VAL A 74 -0.50 -3.07 -3.92
C VAL A 74 -0.02 -3.61 -5.27
N ASP A 75 0.59 -2.75 -6.09
CA ASP A 75 1.10 -3.15 -7.42
C ASP A 75 2.50 -3.77 -7.38
N HIS A 76 3.33 -3.34 -6.41
CA HIS A 76 4.76 -3.69 -6.36
C HIS A 76 5.17 -4.15 -4.96
N ALA A 77 4.55 -5.22 -4.47
CA ALA A 77 4.82 -5.79 -3.16
C ALA A 77 6.33 -6.02 -2.89
N GLY A 78 7.09 -6.46 -3.91
CA GLY A 78 8.55 -6.70 -3.79
C GLY A 78 9.41 -5.45 -3.54
N ARG A 79 8.87 -4.23 -3.71
CA ARG A 79 9.59 -2.99 -3.38
C ARG A 79 9.47 -2.60 -1.90
N CYS A 80 8.57 -3.26 -1.16
CA CYS A 80 8.29 -2.96 0.23
C CYS A 80 9.50 -3.28 1.11
N ILE A 81 10.01 -2.27 1.82
CA ILE A 81 11.13 -2.43 2.77
C ILE A 81 10.65 -2.60 4.22
N GLY A 82 9.33 -2.67 4.44
CA GLY A 82 8.74 -2.85 5.76
C GLY A 82 8.88 -1.68 6.73
N CYS A 83 8.96 -0.44 6.23
CA CYS A 83 9.10 0.77 7.08
C CYS A 83 7.82 1.15 7.86
N GLY A 84 6.67 0.57 7.50
CA GLY A 84 5.37 0.80 8.13
C GLY A 84 4.82 2.24 8.02
N ALA A 85 5.41 3.09 7.18
CA ALA A 85 4.99 4.48 7.05
C ALA A 85 3.57 4.62 6.50
N CYS A 86 3.21 3.78 5.53
CA CYS A 86 1.87 3.75 4.93
C CYS A 86 0.77 3.45 5.94
N GLY A 87 0.99 2.49 6.86
CA GLY A 87 0.04 2.16 7.91
C GLY A 87 -0.19 3.32 8.88
N ARG A 88 0.89 4.00 9.31
CA ARG A 88 0.81 5.14 10.24
C ARG A 88 0.01 6.32 9.70
N VAL A 89 0.03 6.56 8.39
CA VAL A 89 -0.68 7.69 7.77
C VAL A 89 -2.08 7.34 7.29
N CYS A 90 -2.50 6.08 7.35
CA CYS A 90 -3.80 5.63 6.88
C CYS A 90 -4.90 6.01 7.90
N PRO A 91 -5.80 6.96 7.60
CA PRO A 91 -6.83 7.39 8.56
C PRO A 91 -7.90 6.30 8.79
N LYS A 92 -8.01 5.33 7.89
CA LYS A 92 -8.99 4.25 7.94
C LYS A 92 -8.44 2.94 8.49
N ASN A 93 -7.13 2.86 8.74
CA ASN A 93 -6.44 1.65 9.17
C ASN A 93 -6.80 0.40 8.33
N CYS A 94 -6.89 0.56 7.00
CA CYS A 94 -7.33 -0.47 6.06
C CYS A 94 -6.17 -1.34 5.52
N GLN A 95 -5.00 -1.32 6.17
CA GLN A 95 -3.79 -1.95 5.65
C GLN A 95 -3.32 -3.06 6.58
N SER A 96 -3.04 -4.24 6.02
CA SER A 96 -2.45 -5.36 6.72
C SER A 96 -0.94 -5.35 6.53
N HIS A 97 -0.20 -5.44 7.65
CA HIS A 97 1.24 -5.56 7.64
C HIS A 97 1.66 -6.80 8.40
N LEU A 98 2.65 -7.51 7.88
CA LEU A 98 3.18 -8.72 8.49
C LEU A 98 4.65 -8.50 8.85
N ALA A 99 5.05 -8.90 10.06
CA ALA A 99 6.42 -8.79 10.50
C ALA A 99 7.31 -9.78 9.72
N ALA A 100 8.56 -9.39 9.46
CA ALA A 100 9.48 -10.16 8.64
C ALA A 100 9.76 -11.57 9.17
N ASP A 101 9.76 -11.73 10.49
CA ASP A 101 9.89 -13.01 11.19
C ASP A 101 8.67 -13.93 11.03
N GLN A 102 7.49 -13.37 10.76
CA GLN A 102 6.26 -14.12 10.50
C GLN A 102 6.07 -14.47 9.02
N LEU A 103 6.82 -13.85 8.11
CA LEU A 103 6.75 -14.10 6.67
C LEU A 103 7.57 -15.31 6.20
N ALA A 104 8.55 -15.72 7.02
CA ALA A 104 9.43 -16.86 6.76
C ALA A 104 8.98 -18.16 7.47
N ALA A 105 7.82 -18.13 8.14
CA ALA A 105 7.24 -19.24 8.88
C ALA A 105 6.30 -20.09 8.00
#